data_AF-A0A7S2R0R0-F1
#
_entry.id   AF-A0A7S2R0R0-F1
#
_cell.length_a   1.000
_cell.length_b   1.000
_cell.length_c   1.000
_cell.angle_alpha   90.00
_cell.angle_beta   90.00
_cell.angle_gamma   90.00
#
_symmetry.space_group_name_H-M   'P 1'
#
loop_
_entity.id
_entity.type
_entity.pdbx_description
1 polymer ?
#
loop_
_entity_poly.entity_id
_entity_poly.type
_entity_poly.pdbx_seq_one_letter_code
_entity_poly.pdbx_strand_id
1 'polypeptide(L)'
;DGVCVAGDGGAHHECVFRMVIFRPFVEEVCIGTIVESNEEGIRVSLGEFFDQVHIPAYWMLRPSHFNHHSSLWIWTPQYDDDDDEEEEDDNEDTNDKDNDENNDK
;
A
#
# COMPACT_ATOMS: atom_id res chain seq x y z
N ASP A 1 11.90 -36.21 38.95
CA ASP A 1 11.23 -36.01 40.25
C ASP A 1 11.04 -34.55 40.54
N GLY A 2 9.94 -34.20 41.22
CA GLY A 2 9.68 -32.83 41.66
C GLY A 2 10.35 -32.53 43.01
N VAL A 3 10.62 -31.24 43.27
CA VAL A 3 11.25 -30.75 44.49
C VAL A 3 10.24 -29.91 45.28
N CYS A 4 10.14 -30.17 46.59
CA CYS A 4 9.44 -29.27 47.52
C CYS A 4 10.47 -28.33 48.14
N VAL A 5 10.39 -27.04 47.81
CA VAL A 5 11.29 -26.02 48.36
C VAL A 5 10.79 -25.58 49.74
N ALA A 6 11.67 -25.60 50.74
CA ALA A 6 11.30 -25.26 52.11
C ALA A 6 10.87 -23.79 52.24
N GLY A 7 9.73 -23.54 52.88
CA GLY A 7 9.15 -22.21 53.04
C GLY A 7 8.25 -21.75 51.89
N ASP A 8 8.29 -22.44 50.74
CA ASP A 8 7.48 -22.12 49.56
C ASP A 8 6.17 -22.94 49.50
N GLY A 9 6.16 -24.15 50.05
CA GLY A 9 4.95 -24.99 50.18
C GLY A 9 4.41 -25.58 48.87
N GLY A 10 4.97 -25.21 47.72
CA GLY A 10 4.63 -25.78 46.40
C GLY A 10 5.49 -26.98 46.01
N ALA A 11 4.95 -27.82 45.11
CA ALA A 11 5.68 -28.89 44.44
C ALA A 11 6.17 -28.41 43.08
N HIS A 12 7.49 -28.40 42.87
CA HIS A 12 8.12 -27.94 41.64
C HIS A 12 8.53 -29.13 40.78
N HIS A 13 8.03 -29.22 39.56
CA HIS A 13 8.39 -30.29 38.63
C HIS A 13 9.03 -29.71 37.38
N GLU A 14 10.16 -30.29 36.98
CA GLU A 14 10.70 -30.07 35.64
C GLU A 14 9.84 -30.84 34.62
N CYS A 15 9.28 -30.12 33.66
CA CYS A 15 8.37 -30.66 32.66
C CYS A 15 8.94 -30.49 31.26
N VAL A 16 8.92 -31.56 30.47
CA VAL A 16 9.19 -31.52 29.03
C VAL A 16 7.86 -31.65 28.31
N PHE A 17 7.48 -30.62 27.55
CA PHE A 17 6.22 -30.58 26.81
C PHE A 17 6.41 -29.89 25.46
N ARG A 18 5.41 -30.02 24.59
CA ARG A 18 5.34 -29.33 23.30
C ARG A 18 4.32 -28.21 23.39
N MET A 19 4.69 -27.05 22.86
CA MET A 19 3.84 -25.86 22.80
C MET A 19 3.63 -25.47 21.35
N VAL A 20 2.41 -25.05 21.01
CA VAL A 20 2.13 -24.37 19.75
C VAL A 20 2.51 -22.91 19.92
N ILE A 21 3.44 -22.42 19.09
CA ILE A 21 3.95 -21.06 19.15
C ILE A 21 3.67 -20.39 17.82
N PHE A 22 3.07 -19.20 17.87
CA PHE A 22 3.06 -18.30 16.73
C PHE A 22 4.45 -17.68 16.57
N ARG A 23 5.22 -18.16 15.59
CA ARG A 23 6.58 -17.69 15.30
C ARG A 23 6.70 -17.45 13.78
N PRO A 24 6.32 -16.25 13.30
CA PRO A 24 6.50 -15.89 11.91
C PRO A 24 7.95 -16.09 11.46
N PHE A 25 8.14 -16.48 10.21
CA PHE A 25 9.47 -16.56 9.61
C PHE A 25 9.68 -15.50 8.53
N VAL A 26 10.95 -15.23 8.22
CA VAL A 26 11.32 -14.29 7.16
C VAL A 26 10.76 -14.81 5.84
N GLU A 27 10.13 -13.93 5.05
CA GLU A 27 9.44 -14.25 3.78
C GLU A 27 8.15 -15.08 3.90
N GLU A 28 7.63 -15.29 5.12
CA GLU A 28 6.29 -15.86 5.27
C GLU A 28 5.22 -14.88 4.76
N VAL A 29 4.27 -15.40 3.98
CA VAL A 29 3.10 -14.64 3.55
C VAL A 29 1.96 -14.86 4.54
N CYS A 30 1.58 -13.80 5.24
CA CYS A 30 0.44 -13.81 6.16
C CYS A 30 -0.76 -13.05 5.57
N ILE A 31 -1.96 -13.48 5.94
CA ILE A 31 -3.21 -12.80 5.59
C ILE A 31 -3.75 -12.14 6.86
N GLY A 32 -4.17 -10.88 6.74
CA GLY A 32 -4.66 -10.11 7.86
C GLY A 32 -5.61 -8.99 7.47
N THR A 33 -6.14 -8.31 8.47
CA THR A 33 -7.07 -7.19 8.32
C THR A 33 -6.38 -5.90 8.74
N ILE A 34 -6.58 -4.82 7.97
CA ILE A 34 -6.07 -3.50 8.35
C ILE A 34 -6.84 -3.00 9.58
N VAL A 35 -6.11 -2.65 10.63
CA VAL A 35 -6.65 -2.11 11.88
C VAL A 35 -6.47 -0.59 11.95
N GLU A 36 -5.35 -0.09 11.43
CA GLU A 36 -5.00 1.33 11.45
C GLU A 36 -4.17 1.68 10.22
N SER A 37 -4.35 2.89 9.70
CA SER A 37 -3.63 3.44 8.56
C SER A 37 -3.29 4.90 8.84
N ASN A 38 -2.01 5.23 8.82
CA ASN A 38 -1.49 6.56 9.09
C ASN A 38 -0.25 6.86 8.22
N GLU A 39 0.34 8.05 8.36
CA GLU A 39 1.51 8.47 7.59
C GLU A 39 2.77 7.63 7.86
N GLU A 40 2.88 7.01 9.04
CA GLU A 40 4.01 6.17 9.39
C GLU A 40 3.90 4.76 8.77
N GLY A 41 2.68 4.31 8.46
CA GLY A 41 2.43 3.01 7.84
C GLY A 41 1.03 2.46 8.06
N ILE A 42 0.93 1.13 8.01
CA ILE A 42 -0.31 0.36 8.18
C ILE A 42 -0.09 -0.66 9.30
N ARG A 43 -1.05 -0.75 10.22
CA ARG A 43 -1.09 -1.81 11.22
C ARG A 43 -2.13 -2.86 10.82
N VAL A 44 -1.72 -4.11 10.86
CA VAL A 44 -2.50 -5.27 10.41
C VAL A 44 -2.68 -6.25 11.56
N SER A 45 -3.87 -6.82 11.69
CA SER A 45 -4.15 -7.96 12.56
C SER A 45 -4.19 -9.27 11.81
N LEU A 46 -3.70 -10.33 12.46
CA LEU A 46 -3.76 -11.71 12.02
C LEU A 46 -4.87 -12.40 12.80
N GLY A 47 -6.11 -12.19 12.36
CA GLY A 47 -7.30 -12.67 13.07
C GLY A 47 -7.50 -11.99 14.43
N GLU A 48 -7.98 -12.73 15.42
CA GLU A 48 -8.32 -12.21 16.76
C GLU A 48 -7.19 -12.31 17.78
N PHE A 49 -6.06 -12.96 17.45
CA PHE A 49 -5.03 -13.30 18.43
C PHE A 49 -3.78 -12.41 18.39
N PHE A 50 -3.51 -11.70 17.29
CA PHE A 50 -2.32 -10.87 17.12
C PHE A 50 -2.60 -9.65 16.24
N ASP A 51 -2.33 -8.43 16.72
CA ASP A 51 -2.66 -7.18 16.03
C ASP A 51 -1.48 -6.18 15.91
N GLN A 52 -0.27 -6.67 16.18
CA GLN A 52 0.95 -5.86 16.23
C GLN A 52 1.82 -6.00 14.97
N VAL A 53 1.24 -6.37 13.82
CA VAL A 53 1.99 -6.37 12.55
C VAL A 53 2.00 -4.94 12.01
N HIS A 54 3.17 -4.32 11.94
CA HIS A 54 3.33 -2.97 11.40
C HIS A 54 4.08 -3.01 10.07
N ILE A 55 3.45 -2.47 9.02
CA ILE A 55 4.02 -2.27 7.70
C ILE A 55 4.37 -0.78 7.55
N PRO A 56 5.65 -0.40 7.66
CA PRO A 56 6.06 0.99 7.57
C PRO A 56 5.89 1.56 6.16
N ALA A 57 5.70 2.88 6.09
CA ALA A 57 5.52 3.66 4.86
C ALA A 57 6.58 3.36 3.77
N TYR A 58 7.84 3.18 4.16
CA TYR A 58 8.94 2.95 3.21
C TYR A 58 8.91 1.55 2.55
N TRP A 59 8.06 0.63 3.04
CA TRP A 59 7.80 -0.66 2.38
C TRP A 59 6.58 -0.62 1.46
N MET A 60 5.86 0.49 1.40
CA MET A 60 4.75 0.64 0.46
C MET A 60 5.29 0.62 -0.98
N LEU A 61 4.50 0.06 -1.89
CA LEU A 61 4.82 0.03 -3.30
C LEU A 61 5.08 1.44 -3.82
N ARG A 62 6.05 1.62 -4.71
CA ARG A 62 6.20 2.90 -5.43
C ARG A 62 5.24 2.92 -6.63
N PRO A 63 4.58 4.05 -6.95
CA PRO A 63 4.63 5.36 -6.31
C PRO A 63 3.43 5.60 -5.35
N SER A 64 3.33 4.85 -4.23
CA SER A 64 2.27 5.07 -3.24
C SER A 64 2.45 6.36 -2.45
N HIS A 65 1.34 6.97 -2.03
CA HIS A 65 1.30 8.12 -1.12
C HIS A 65 0.18 7.97 -0.10
N PHE A 66 0.34 8.60 1.07
CA PHE A 66 -0.72 8.66 2.07
C PHE A 66 -1.66 9.83 1.78
N ASN A 67 -2.96 9.58 1.82
CA ASN A 67 -3.99 10.59 1.67
C ASN A 67 -4.59 10.92 3.04
N HIS A 68 -4.30 12.09 3.58
CA HIS A 68 -4.78 12.51 4.91
C HIS A 68 -6.29 12.71 4.98
N HIS A 69 -6.96 12.98 3.86
CA HIS A 69 -8.42 13.16 3.85
C HIS A 69 -9.14 11.82 4.02
N SER A 70 -8.69 10.78 3.32
CA SER A 70 -9.26 9.43 3.44
C SER A 70 -8.61 8.58 4.54
N SER A 71 -7.44 9.00 5.05
CA SER A 71 -6.57 8.20 5.93
C SER A 71 -6.16 6.86 5.31
N LEU A 72 -5.97 6.84 3.99
CA LEU A 72 -5.60 5.64 3.23
C LEU A 72 -4.29 5.82 2.48
N TRP A 73 -3.55 4.72 2.38
CA TRP A 73 -2.45 4.59 1.42
C TRP A 73 -3.02 4.29 0.03
N ILE A 74 -2.65 5.12 -0.95
CA ILE A 74 -3.10 5.00 -2.33
C ILE A 74 -1.89 4.67 -3.19
N TRP A 75 -2.02 3.62 -3.99
CA TRP A 75 -1.03 3.26 -5.01
C TRP A 75 -1.57 3.61 -6.39
N THR A 76 -0.86 4.50 -7.10
CA THR A 76 -1.21 4.94 -8.47
C THR A 76 -0.07 4.62 -9.43
N PRO A 77 0.00 3.39 -9.98
CA PRO A 77 0.99 3.05 -10.99
C PRO A 77 0.81 3.93 -12.23
N GLN A 78 1.91 4.34 -12.85
CA GLN A 78 1.91 4.90 -14.19
C GLN A 78 2.02 3.73 -15.16
N TYR A 79 1.10 3.67 -16.11
CA TYR A 79 1.21 2.83 -17.28
C TYR A 79 1.51 3.78 -18.43
N ASP A 80 2.62 3.55 -19.14
CA ASP A 80 2.88 4.26 -20.39
C ASP A 80 1.85 3.75 -21.39
N ASP A 81 0.82 4.54 -21.66
CA ASP A 81 -0.07 4.31 -22.79
C ASP A 81 0.73 4.68 -24.05
N ASP A 82 1.30 3.68 -24.72
CA ASP A 82 1.93 3.79 -26.04
C ASP A 82 0.86 4.06 -27.13
N ASP A 83 0.03 5.10 -26.97
CA ASP A 83 -0.85 5.62 -28.02
C ASP A 83 -0.41 7.06 -28.35
N ASP A 84 0.70 7.16 -29.07
CA ASP A 84 1.01 8.31 -29.92
C ASP A 84 -0.09 8.41 -31.00
N GLU A 85 -1.23 9.04 -30.67
CA GLU A 85 -2.10 9.61 -31.69
C GLU A 85 -1.36 10.82 -32.29
N GLU A 86 -0.60 10.57 -33.36
CA GLU A 86 -0.07 11.62 -34.23
C GLU A 86 -1.25 12.42 -34.80
N GLU A 87 -1.54 13.57 -34.20
CA GLU A 87 -2.42 14.58 -34.78
C GLU A 87 -1.74 15.13 -36.05
N GLU A 88 -2.16 14.65 -37.24
CA GLU A 88 -1.80 15.26 -38.52
C GLU A 88 -2.43 16.66 -38.62
N ASP A 89 -1.60 17.70 -38.51
CA ASP A 89 -1.96 19.11 -38.77
C ASP A 89 -2.34 19.31 -40.25
N ASP A 90 -3.62 19.12 -40.60
CA ASP A 90 -4.21 19.57 -41.87
C ASP A 90 -4.40 21.10 -41.86
N ASN A 91 -3.32 21.82 -42.15
CA ASN A 91 -3.33 23.27 -42.33
C ASN A 91 -3.80 23.64 -43.76
N GLU A 92 -5.12 23.63 -43.99
CA GLU A 92 -5.72 24.12 -45.24
C GLU A 92 -6.29 25.55 -45.05
N ASP A 93 -5.39 26.54 -45.07
CA ASP A 93 -5.74 27.96 -45.12
C ASP A 93 -6.28 28.31 -46.54
N THR A 94 -7.58 28.13 -46.76
CA THR A 94 -8.30 28.78 -47.87
C THR A 94 -8.97 30.06 -47.37
N ASN A 95 -8.27 31.18 -47.54
CA ASN A 95 -8.80 32.51 -47.27
C ASN A 95 -8.80 33.33 -48.57
N ASP A 96 -9.62 32.93 -49.54
CA ASP A 96 -10.00 33.79 -50.66
C ASP A 96 -10.98 34.84 -50.11
N LYS A 97 -10.44 36.02 -49.81
CA LYS A 97 -11.26 37.21 -49.52
C LYS A 97 -11.57 37.91 -50.83
N ASP A 98 -12.80 37.67 -51.30
CA ASP A 98 -13.55 38.63 -52.09
C ASP A 98 -13.48 40.00 -51.40
N ASN A 99 -12.93 41.00 -52.09
CA ASN A 99 -13.27 42.38 -51.80
C ASN A 99 -13.29 43.18 -53.10
N ASP A 100 -14.52 43.42 -53.57
CA ASP A 100 -14.88 44.40 -54.57
C ASP A 100 -14.27 45.77 -54.24
N GLU A 101 -13.34 46.24 -55.07
CA GLU A 101 -13.08 47.67 -55.22
C GLU A 101 -13.57 48.11 -56.60
N ASN A 102 -14.78 48.68 -56.57
CA ASN A 102 -15.28 49.57 -57.60
C ASN A 102 -14.33 50.77 -57.81
N ASN A 103 -14.23 51.16 -59.08
CA ASN A 103 -14.13 52.53 -59.60
C ASN A 103 -12.75 53.02 -60.07
N ASP A 104 -12.50 52.96 -61.38
CA ASP A 104 -12.30 54.21 -62.17
C ASP A 104 -12.37 53.98 -63.71
N LYS A 105 -13.31 54.71 -64.33
CA LYS A 105 -13.51 55.05 -65.77
C LYS A 105 -14.23 54.07 -66.72
#